data_AF-A0A940L1K2-F1
#
_entry.id   AF-A0A940L1K2-F1
#
_cell.length_a   1.000
_cell.length_b   1.000
_cell.length_c   1.000
_cell.angle_alpha   90.00
_cell.angle_beta   90.00
_cell.angle_gamma   90.00
#
_symmetry.space_group_name_H-M   'P 1'
#
loop_
_entity.id
_entity.type
_entity.pdbx_description
1 polymer ?
#
loop_
_entity_poly.entity_id
_entity_poly.type
_entity_poly.pdbx_seq_one_letter_code
_entity_poly.pdbx_strand_id
1 'polypeptide(L)'
;MKNTTFNISHLYNSDLLIRFGKLVQTERKIIHLVLECISEIDARKLYLEKAYPSLYEFLVQDFGYSSSAAIRRIESARLFARSA
;
A
#
# COMPACT_ATOMS: atom_id res chain seq x y z
N MET A 1 -7.71 18.71 1.83
CA MET A 1 -7.17 17.85 0.76
C MET A 1 -8.06 18.04 -0.46
N LYS A 2 -7.56 18.56 -1.58
CA LYS A 2 -8.41 18.80 -2.76
C LYS A 2 -8.77 17.44 -3.37
N ASN A 3 -10.04 17.06 -3.36
CA ASN A 3 -10.53 15.93 -4.15
C ASN A 3 -10.44 16.33 -5.62
N THR A 4 -9.34 15.97 -6.27
CA THR A 4 -9.20 16.14 -7.70
C THR A 4 -10.03 15.05 -8.37
N THR A 5 -11.33 15.29 -8.52
CA THR A 5 -12.20 14.43 -9.32
C THR A 5 -11.79 14.62 -10.78
N PHE A 6 -10.99 13.69 -11.29
CA PHE A 6 -10.55 13.72 -12.67
C PHE A 6 -11.66 13.20 -13.58
N ASN A 7 -12.08 14.00 -14.55
CA ASN A 7 -13.00 13.55 -15.58
C ASN A 7 -12.24 12.71 -16.62
N ILE A 8 -12.31 11.38 -16.46
CA ILE A 8 -11.64 10.40 -17.32
C ILE A 8 -12.43 10.17 -18.62
N SER A 9 -13.74 10.43 -18.61
CA SER A 9 -14.67 10.17 -19.72
C SER A 9 -14.44 11.00 -20.99
N HIS A 10 -13.62 12.06 -20.93
CA HIS A 10 -13.31 12.89 -22.11
C HIS A 10 -11.97 12.54 -22.78
N LEU A 11 -11.21 11.55 -22.29
CA LEU A 11 -9.94 11.18 -22.88
C LEU A 11 -10.12 10.24 -24.08
N TYR A 12 -9.32 10.44 -25.12
CA TYR A 12 -9.18 9.45 -26.18
C TYR A 12 -8.55 8.16 -25.64
N ASN A 13 -8.89 7.02 -26.24
CA ASN A 13 -8.45 5.70 -25.77
C ASN A 13 -6.92 5.59 -25.58
N SER A 14 -6.13 6.13 -26.53
CA SER A 14 -4.67 6.14 -26.44
C SER A 14 -4.15 6.93 -25.24
N ASP A 15 -4.72 8.11 -24.99
CA ASP A 15 -4.33 8.99 -23.90
C ASP A 15 -4.70 8.39 -22.54
N LEU A 16 -5.88 7.74 -22.48
CA LEU A 16 -6.30 7.00 -21.30
C LEU A 16 -5.33 5.87 -20.95
N LEU A 17 -4.93 5.07 -21.94
CA LEU A 17 -4.00 3.95 -21.73
C LEU A 17 -2.60 4.43 -21.31
N ILE A 18 -2.06 5.47 -21.97
CA ILE A 18 -0.77 6.08 -21.59
C ILE A 18 -0.83 6.59 -20.15
N ARG A 19 -1.91 7.29 -19.80
CA ARG A 19 -2.09 7.85 -18.46
C ARG A 19 -2.25 6.76 -17.42
N PHE A 20 -3.05 5.74 -17.69
CA PHE A 20 -3.20 4.59 -16.80
C PHE A 20 -1.85 3.90 -16.55
N GLY A 21 -1.03 3.71 -17.59
CA GLY A 21 0.31 3.16 -17.46
C GLY A 21 1.22 3.99 -16.54
N LYS A 22 1.13 5.33 -16.57
CA LYS A 22 1.86 6.21 -15.64
C LYS A 22 1.36 6.08 -14.20
N LEU A 23 0.04 5.95 -14.01
CA LEU A 23 -0.55 5.74 -12.70
C LEU A 23 -0.12 4.40 -12.10
N VAL A 24 -0.16 3.31 -12.88
CA VAL A 24 0.32 1.98 -12.43
C VAL A 24 1.80 2.02 -12.04
N GLN A 25 2.64 2.75 -12.78
CA GLN A 25 4.05 2.93 -12.38
C GLN A 25 4.20 3.69 -11.06
N THR A 26 3.38 4.72 -10.85
CA THR A 26 3.38 5.50 -9.61
C THR A 26 2.87 4.64 -8.44
N GLU A 27 1.79 3.88 -8.65
CA GLU A 27 1.25 2.94 -7.69
C GLU A 27 2.31 1.93 -7.25
N ARG A 28 3.06 1.33 -8.19
CA ARG A 28 4.16 0.41 -7.84
C ARG A 28 5.22 1.05 -6.93
N LYS A 29 5.61 2.30 -7.22
CA LYS A 29 6.56 3.04 -6.37
C LYS A 29 6.01 3.28 -4.97
N ILE A 30 4.74 3.68 -4.86
CA ILE A 30 4.09 3.90 -3.56
C ILE A 30 3.95 2.60 -2.78
N ILE A 31 3.56 1.50 -3.45
CA ILE A 31 3.48 0.17 -2.82
C ILE A 31 4.84 -0.23 -2.25
N HIS A 32 5.93 -0.02 -2.97
CA HIS A 32 7.28 -0.32 -2.49
C HIS A 32 7.59 0.42 -1.18
N LEU A 33 7.37 1.74 -1.14
CA LEU A 33 7.58 2.55 0.08
C LEU A 33 6.69 2.07 1.24
N VAL A 34 5.44 1.69 0.95
CA VAL A 34 4.53 1.14 1.97
C VAL A 34 5.08 -0.18 2.53
N LEU A 35 5.63 -1.06 1.69
CA LEU A 35 6.21 -2.32 2.15
C LEU A 35 7.45 -2.10 3.02
N GLU A 36 8.31 -1.13 2.68
CA GLU A 36 9.44 -0.72 3.52
C GLU A 36 8.97 -0.26 4.90
N CYS A 37 7.95 0.61 4.96
CA CYS A 37 7.39 1.05 6.23
C CYS A 37 6.76 -0.11 7.03
N ILE A 38 6.01 -1.00 6.38
CA ILE A 38 5.41 -2.16 7.05
C ILE A 38 6.50 -3.08 7.61
N SER A 39 7.60 -3.28 6.87
CA SER A 39 8.76 -4.06 7.33
C SER A 39 9.36 -3.44 8.60
N GLU A 40 9.60 -2.13 8.61
CA GLU A 40 10.12 -1.42 9.79
C GLU A 40 9.15 -1.45 10.98
N ILE A 41 7.85 -1.31 10.73
CA ILE A 41 6.81 -1.41 11.75
C ILE A 41 6.81 -2.82 12.36
N ASP A 42 6.95 -3.88 11.55
CA ASP A 42 7.00 -5.27 12.04
C ASP A 42 8.27 -5.50 12.87
N ALA A 43 9.43 -5.06 12.36
CA ALA A 43 10.72 -5.22 13.02
C ALA A 43 10.76 -4.54 14.40
N ARG A 44 10.21 -3.32 14.49
CA ARG A 44 10.11 -2.55 15.74
C ARG A 44 8.91 -2.92 16.60
N LYS A 45 8.00 -3.76 16.08
CA LYS A 45 6.75 -4.18 16.73
C LYS A 45 5.87 -3.01 17.20
N LEU A 46 5.82 -1.91 16.42
CA LEU A 46 5.09 -0.69 16.82
C LEU A 46 3.57 -0.91 17.01
N TYR A 47 3.02 -1.97 16.44
CA TYR A 47 1.63 -2.38 16.68
C TYR A 47 1.38 -2.80 18.14
N LEU A 48 2.39 -3.33 18.84
CA LEU A 48 2.27 -3.70 20.26
C LEU A 48 2.15 -2.47 21.15
N GLU A 49 2.89 -1.40 20.84
CA GLU A 49 2.78 -0.10 21.55
C GLU A 49 1.38 0.51 21.43
N LYS A 50 0.67 0.15 20.36
CA LYS A 50 -0.72 0.55 20.09
C LYS A 50 -1.76 -0.46 20.58
N ALA A 51 -1.36 -1.41 21.43
CA ALA A 51 -2.23 -2.45 22.00
C ALA A 51 -2.90 -3.37 20.97
N TYR A 52 -2.32 -3.49 19.76
CA TYR A 52 -2.77 -4.47 18.78
C TYR A 52 -2.08 -5.82 19.03
N PRO A 53 -2.83 -6.94 19.00
CA PRO A 53 -2.24 -8.26 19.24
C PRO A 53 -1.40 -8.77 18.06
N SER A 54 -1.48 -8.12 16.89
CA SER A 54 -0.69 -8.45 15.71
C SER A 54 -0.59 -7.27 14.73
N LEU A 55 0.42 -7.29 13.87
CA LEU A 55 0.53 -6.36 12.73
C LEU A 55 -0.69 -6.45 11.81
N TYR A 56 -1.29 -7.63 11.65
CA TYR A 56 -2.49 -7.82 10.84
C TYR A 56 -3.67 -7.00 11.37
N GLU A 57 -3.98 -7.13 12.66
CA GLU A 57 -5.06 -6.36 13.29
C GLU A 57 -4.79 -4.86 13.20
N PHE A 58 -3.54 -4.44 13.40
CA PHE A 58 -3.16 -3.04 13.24
C PHE A 58 -3.42 -2.51 11.82
N LEU A 59 -3.05 -3.26 10.78
CA LEU A 59 -3.28 -2.84 9.39
C LEU A 59 -4.77 -2.84 9.01
N VAL A 60 -5.55 -3.81 9.51
CA VAL A 60 -6.99 -3.88 9.22
C VAL A 60 -7.77 -2.79 9.95
N GLN A 61 -7.54 -2.63 11.26
CA GLN A 61 -8.33 -1.74 12.11
C GLN A 61 -7.92 -0.27 11.96
N ASP A 62 -6.62 0.06 12.07
CA ASP A 62 -6.16 1.46 12.03
C ASP A 62 -6.01 2.00 10.60
N PHE A 63 -5.62 1.14 9.64
CA PHE A 63 -5.36 1.57 8.25
C PHE A 63 -6.41 1.10 7.23
N GLY A 64 -7.48 0.42 7.69
CA GLY A 64 -8.62 0.06 6.85
C GLY A 64 -8.31 -0.94 5.74
N TYR A 65 -7.21 -1.70 5.84
CA TYR A 65 -6.91 -2.75 4.86
C TYR A 65 -7.96 -3.85 4.96
N SER A 66 -8.39 -4.38 3.81
CA SER A 66 -9.10 -5.66 3.81
C SER A 66 -8.17 -6.78 4.28
N SER A 67 -8.74 -7.84 4.84
CA SER A 67 -7.98 -9.01 5.34
C SER A 67 -6.98 -9.54 4.30
N SER A 68 -7.43 -9.72 3.06
CA SER A 68 -6.56 -10.22 1.98
C SER A 68 -5.48 -9.21 1.60
N ALA A 69 -5.78 -7.91 1.64
CA ALA A 69 -4.82 -6.84 1.34
C ALA A 69 -3.73 -6.73 2.42
N ALA A 70 -4.10 -6.88 3.69
CA ALA A 70 -3.19 -6.87 4.83
C ALA A 70 -2.22 -8.05 4.76
N ILE A 71 -2.73 -9.28 4.60
CA ILE A 71 -1.90 -10.49 4.50
C ILE A 71 -0.88 -10.38 3.35
N ARG A 72 -1.33 -9.99 2.14
CA ARG A 72 -0.41 -9.84 1.00
C ARG A 72 0.71 -8.84 1.27
N ARG A 73 0.41 -7.74 1.94
CA ARG A 73 1.39 -6.69 2.28
C ARG A 73 2.37 -7.17 3.35
N ILE A 74 1.89 -7.84 4.39
CA ILE A 74 2.74 -8.42 5.43
C ILE A 74 3.72 -9.43 4.83
N GLU A 75 3.23 -10.38 4.04
CA GLU A 75 4.08 -11.39 3.41
C GLU A 75 5.09 -10.77 2.44
N SER A 76 4.66 -9.78 1.66
CA SER A 76 5.54 -9.06 0.74
C SER A 76 6.60 -8.23 1.47
N ALA A 77 6.24 -7.56 2.57
CA ALA A 77 7.18 -6.79 3.40
C ALA A 77 8.21 -7.71 4.07
N ARG A 78 7.80 -8.89 4.55
CA ARG A 78 8.71 -9.89 5.12
C ARG A 78 9.64 -10.50 4.08
N LEU A 79 9.17 -10.72 2.86
CA LEU A 79 10.02 -11.13 1.75
C LEU A 79 11.04 -10.04 1.41
N PHE A 80 10.57 -8.80 1.31
CA PHE A 80 11.41 -7.64 1.03
C PHE A 80 12.57 -7.52 2.04
N ALA A 81 12.27 -7.63 3.34
CA ALA A 81 13.26 -7.60 4.43
C ALA A 81 14.34 -8.69 4.36
N ARG A 82 14.08 -9.82 3.67
CA ARG A 82 15.05 -10.91 3.50
C ARG A 82 15.95 -10.73 2.29
N SER A 83 15.57 -9.85 1.37
CA SER A 83 16.27 -9.60 0.11
C SER A 83 17.01 -8.26 0.06
N ALA A 84 16.84 -7.43 1.08
CA ALA A 84 17.58 -6.19 1.30
C ALA A 84 18.84 -6.47 2.14
#